data_AF-A0A832ZSR9-F1
#
_entry.id   AF-A0A832ZSR9-F1
#
_cell.length_a   1.000
_cell.length_b   1.000
_cell.length_c   1.000
_cell.angle_alpha   90.00
_cell.angle_beta   90.00
_cell.angle_gamma   90.00
#
_symmetry.space_group_name_H-M   'P 1'
#
loop_
_entity.id
_entity.type
_entity.pdbx_description
1 polymer ?
#
loop_
_entity_poly.entity_id
_entity_poly.type
_entity_poly.pdbx_seq_one_letter_code
_entity_poly.pdbx_strand_id
1 'polypeptide(L)'
;ISNMDMLYKVASNIPDQISTIVKKLWPGPFTVVLNRGGVPPEVSAGLDTVAVRMPAHPFTLDMITALGDPVAAPSANKSGRPSPTKAEHTINDLYGEVDLIVDGGETLYGVESTVIDFTCTPPTLLRPGPLTPDDLTSLLGIDIYIPDYVRRAAKVSRPRSPGMKYRHYAPETKMILVETSDYTDLNMLVENVSKVVNKYIGRYKIGLLVTDETMERYKGLATYILSYGSRSNLYGIAKNLFRRLREVDELDVDLIISEGFPDEGLGLTIMNRLRKAASEIIKY
;
A
#
# COMPACT_ATOMS: atom_id res chain seq x y z
N ILE A 1 8.19 -17.18 -0.54
CA ILE A 1 8.28 -18.65 -0.73
C ILE A 1 7.75 -19.03 -2.10
N SER A 2 8.12 -20.19 -2.66
CA SER A 2 7.57 -20.71 -3.92
C SER A 2 6.79 -22.02 -3.79
N ASN A 3 6.87 -22.73 -2.64
CA ASN A 3 6.12 -23.94 -2.36
C ASN A 3 5.74 -24.04 -0.86
N MET A 4 4.99 -25.08 -0.48
CA MET A 4 4.54 -25.29 0.90
C MET A 4 5.64 -25.78 1.84
N ASP A 5 6.63 -26.52 1.36
CA ASP A 5 7.75 -26.99 2.19
C ASP A 5 8.53 -25.80 2.76
N MET A 6 8.70 -24.77 1.95
CA MET A 6 9.25 -23.49 2.38
C MET A 6 8.40 -22.79 3.46
N LEU A 7 7.07 -22.92 3.45
CA LEU A 7 6.22 -22.40 4.52
C LEU A 7 6.52 -23.10 5.85
N TYR A 8 6.60 -24.43 5.82
CA TYR A 8 6.90 -25.25 7.01
C TYR A 8 8.32 -25.02 7.55
N LYS A 9 9.26 -24.58 6.70
CA LYS A 9 10.59 -24.14 7.14
C LYS A 9 10.55 -22.84 7.94
N VAL A 10 9.73 -21.86 7.51
CA VAL A 10 9.75 -20.50 8.06
C VAL A 10 8.74 -20.27 9.18
N ALA A 11 7.68 -21.06 9.27
CA ALA A 11 6.61 -20.91 10.23
C ALA A 11 6.46 -22.15 11.11
N SER A 12 6.03 -21.94 12.36
CA SER A 12 5.73 -22.99 13.34
C SER A 12 4.28 -22.88 13.81
N ASN A 13 3.75 -23.91 14.48
CA ASN A 13 2.40 -23.91 15.06
C ASN A 13 1.33 -23.37 14.09
N ILE A 14 1.37 -23.85 12.84
CA ILE A 14 0.53 -23.35 11.76
C ILE A 14 -0.91 -23.82 12.00
N PRO A 15 -1.90 -22.93 12.13
CA PRO A 15 -3.30 -23.33 12.30
C PRO A 15 -3.79 -24.18 11.12
N ASP A 16 -4.61 -25.21 11.38
CA ASP A 16 -5.06 -26.17 10.37
C ASP A 16 -5.70 -25.51 9.13
N GLN A 17 -6.48 -24.45 9.37
CA GLN A 17 -7.15 -23.68 8.32
C GLN A 17 -6.20 -23.01 7.32
N ILE A 18 -4.94 -22.74 7.69
CA ILE A 18 -3.98 -22.04 6.82
C ILE A 18 -3.77 -22.79 5.52
N SER A 19 -3.65 -24.12 5.57
CA SER A 19 -3.44 -24.94 4.38
C SER A 19 -4.54 -24.76 3.34
N THR A 20 -5.80 -24.66 3.78
CA THR A 20 -6.97 -24.42 2.92
C THR A 20 -7.02 -22.98 2.42
N ILE A 21 -6.74 -22.01 3.29
CA ILE A 21 -6.76 -20.58 2.94
C ILE A 21 -5.71 -20.27 1.88
N VAL A 22 -4.46 -20.70 2.11
CA VAL A 22 -3.37 -20.36 1.19
C VAL A 22 -3.49 -21.09 -0.14
N LYS A 23 -4.06 -22.31 -0.18
CA LYS A 23 -4.36 -22.99 -1.47
C LYS A 23 -5.31 -22.20 -2.37
N LYS A 24 -6.20 -21.38 -1.81
CA LYS A 24 -7.13 -20.53 -2.57
C LYS A 24 -6.51 -19.20 -3.00
N LEU A 25 -5.58 -18.66 -2.20
CA LEU A 25 -5.09 -17.28 -2.34
C LEU A 25 -3.63 -17.18 -2.81
N TRP A 26 -2.89 -18.29 -2.81
CA TRP A 26 -1.51 -18.37 -3.28
C TRP A 26 -1.40 -19.19 -4.58
N PRO A 27 -0.53 -18.76 -5.51
CA PRO A 27 0.24 -17.51 -5.51
C PRO A 27 -0.67 -16.27 -5.61
N GLY A 28 -0.37 -15.19 -4.87
CA GLY A 28 -1.22 -13.99 -4.87
C GLY A 28 -0.77 -12.86 -3.94
N PRO A 29 -1.50 -11.72 -3.94
CA PRO A 29 -1.20 -10.55 -3.11
C PRO A 29 -1.68 -10.71 -1.66
N PHE A 30 -1.54 -11.92 -1.10
CA PHE A 30 -1.98 -12.26 0.25
C PHE A 30 -0.79 -12.64 1.13
N THR A 31 -0.73 -12.12 2.34
CA THR A 31 0.33 -12.39 3.32
C THR A 31 -0.30 -12.85 4.62
N VAL A 32 0.19 -13.96 5.14
CA VAL A 32 -0.23 -14.50 6.44
C VAL A 32 0.85 -14.19 7.47
N VAL A 33 0.45 -13.73 8.65
CA VAL A 33 1.34 -13.70 9.82
C VAL A 33 1.06 -14.93 10.67
N LEU A 34 2.12 -15.68 10.95
CA LEU A 34 2.12 -16.95 11.68
C LEU A 34 3.20 -16.92 12.76
N ASN A 35 3.23 -17.93 13.64
CA ASN A 35 4.34 -18.07 14.58
C ASN A 35 5.64 -18.36 13.79
N ARG A 36 6.74 -17.74 14.22
CA ARG A 36 8.05 -17.85 13.58
C ARG A 36 8.60 -19.25 13.79
N GLY A 37 9.10 -19.84 12.70
CA GLY A 37 9.86 -21.10 12.68
C GLY A 37 11.36 -20.83 12.56
N GLY A 38 12.03 -21.52 11.63
CA GLY A 38 13.49 -21.45 11.42
C GLY A 38 13.97 -20.18 10.70
N VAL A 39 13.49 -19.00 11.12
CA VAL A 39 13.83 -17.71 10.50
C VAL A 39 14.70 -16.87 11.43
N PRO A 40 15.78 -16.24 10.92
CA PRO A 40 16.61 -15.33 11.71
C PRO A 40 15.82 -14.16 12.32
N PRO A 41 16.19 -13.66 13.53
CA PRO A 41 15.52 -12.53 14.17
C PRO A 41 15.49 -11.25 13.33
N GLU A 42 16.47 -11.03 12.45
CA GLU A 42 16.56 -9.86 11.58
C GLU A 42 15.36 -9.76 10.63
N VAL A 43 14.86 -10.91 10.17
CA VAL A 43 13.69 -10.97 9.28
C VAL A 43 12.40 -10.65 10.05
N SER A 44 12.29 -11.09 11.30
CA SER A 44 11.11 -10.83 12.13
C SER A 44 11.21 -9.56 12.98
N ALA A 45 12.30 -8.79 12.86
CA ALA A 45 12.63 -7.69 13.76
C ALA A 45 12.57 -8.11 15.25
N GLY A 46 13.01 -9.33 15.56
CA GLY A 46 13.00 -9.91 16.90
C GLY A 46 11.62 -10.36 17.41
N LEU A 47 10.59 -10.37 16.56
CA LEU A 47 9.26 -10.86 16.92
C LEU A 47 9.20 -12.39 16.89
N ASP A 48 8.24 -12.94 17.66
CA ASP A 48 7.89 -14.37 17.67
C ASP A 48 7.01 -14.78 16.49
N THR A 49 6.69 -13.84 15.60
CA THR A 49 5.88 -14.06 14.41
C THR A 49 6.65 -13.78 13.13
N VAL A 50 6.18 -14.33 12.02
CA VAL A 50 6.74 -14.13 10.67
C VAL A 50 5.61 -13.86 9.68
N ALA A 51 5.84 -12.91 8.77
CA ALA A 51 4.94 -12.63 7.65
C ALA A 51 5.40 -13.41 6.41
N VAL A 52 4.52 -14.22 5.83
CA VAL A 52 4.85 -15.10 4.70
C VAL A 52 3.90 -14.87 3.53
N ARG A 53 4.44 -14.87 2.31
CA ARG A 53 3.65 -14.85 1.07
C ARG A 53 4.27 -15.73 -0.01
N MET A 54 3.42 -16.22 -0.91
CA MET A 54 3.80 -16.77 -2.20
C MET A 54 3.38 -15.79 -3.32
N PRO A 55 4.32 -15.07 -3.95
CA PRO A 55 4.00 -14.00 -4.87
C PRO A 55 3.46 -14.52 -6.22
N ALA A 56 2.39 -13.92 -6.74
CA ALA A 56 1.89 -14.18 -8.10
C ALA A 56 2.70 -13.44 -9.17
N HIS A 57 3.98 -13.79 -9.31
CA HIS A 57 4.83 -13.26 -10.39
C HIS A 57 5.76 -14.38 -10.88
N PRO A 58 5.65 -14.83 -12.15
CA PRO A 58 6.37 -16.00 -12.66
C PRO A 58 7.87 -15.94 -12.39
N PHE A 59 8.53 -14.85 -12.80
CA PHE A 59 9.96 -14.66 -12.54
C PHE A 59 10.33 -14.76 -11.06
N THR A 60 9.51 -14.22 -10.15
CA THR A 60 9.83 -14.24 -8.71
C THR A 60 9.67 -15.65 -8.15
N LEU A 61 8.67 -16.41 -8.60
CA LEU A 61 8.50 -17.81 -8.21
C LEU A 61 9.64 -18.68 -8.74
N ASP A 62 10.03 -18.49 -10.01
CA ASP A 62 11.13 -19.23 -10.63
C ASP A 62 12.45 -18.92 -9.94
N MET A 63 12.71 -17.65 -9.62
CA MET A 63 13.88 -17.22 -8.87
C MET A 63 13.94 -17.87 -7.48
N ILE A 64 12.85 -17.82 -6.70
CA ILE A 64 12.81 -18.44 -5.37
C ILE A 64 13.00 -19.96 -5.47
N THR A 65 12.43 -20.58 -6.49
CA THR A 65 12.57 -22.02 -6.74
C THR A 65 14.01 -22.40 -7.10
N ALA A 66 14.64 -21.63 -7.98
CA ALA A 66 16.03 -21.84 -8.38
C ALA A 66 17.01 -21.64 -7.22
N LEU A 67 16.73 -20.70 -6.31
CA LEU A 67 17.51 -20.50 -5.07
C LEU A 67 17.34 -21.65 -4.08
N GLY A 68 16.22 -22.37 -4.12
CA GLY A 68 15.93 -23.48 -3.19
C GLY A 68 15.64 -23.05 -1.75
N ASP A 69 15.55 -21.75 -1.45
CA ASP A 69 15.33 -21.22 -0.10
C ASP A 69 14.34 -20.03 -0.08
N PRO A 70 13.55 -19.80 1.00
CA PRO A 70 12.72 -18.61 1.15
C PRO A 70 13.52 -17.32 1.08
N VAL A 71 12.99 -16.34 0.37
CA VAL A 71 13.56 -15.00 0.26
C VAL A 71 12.81 -14.03 1.17
N ALA A 72 13.54 -13.34 2.06
CA ALA A 72 13.05 -12.19 2.79
C ALA A 72 13.19 -10.94 1.91
N ALA A 73 12.09 -10.21 1.69
CA ALA A 73 12.08 -9.03 0.84
C ALA A 73 11.08 -7.97 1.33
N PRO A 74 11.53 -6.80 1.80
CA PRO A 74 10.67 -5.62 1.92
C PRO A 74 10.44 -4.96 0.54
N SER A 75 9.77 -3.80 0.51
CA SER A 75 9.68 -3.00 -0.71
C SER A 75 11.06 -2.43 -1.09
N ALA A 76 11.37 -2.41 -2.39
CA ALA A 76 12.69 -2.04 -2.92
C ALA A 76 12.87 -0.52 -3.08
N ASN A 77 12.63 0.24 -2.01
CA ASN A 77 12.78 1.69 -1.98
C ASN A 77 13.65 2.14 -0.81
N LYS A 78 14.21 3.35 -0.90
CA LYS A 78 14.79 3.99 0.29
C LYS A 78 13.69 4.17 1.34
N SER A 79 14.05 3.93 2.59
CA SER A 79 13.10 3.96 3.70
C SER A 79 12.34 5.29 3.75
N GLY A 80 11.00 5.21 3.78
CA GLY A 80 10.10 6.37 3.83
C GLY A 80 9.49 6.77 2.48
N ARG A 81 10.20 6.54 1.37
CA ARG A 81 9.74 6.87 0.00
C ARG A 81 8.51 6.02 -0.40
N PRO A 82 7.72 6.46 -1.41
CA PRO A 82 6.66 5.63 -1.99
C PRO A 82 7.20 4.28 -2.48
N SER A 83 6.44 3.20 -2.33
CA SER A 83 6.90 1.88 -2.78
C SER A 83 7.15 1.87 -4.31
N PRO A 84 8.16 1.14 -4.81
CA PRO A 84 8.44 1.09 -6.22
C PRO A 84 7.39 0.23 -6.94
N THR A 85 6.97 0.67 -8.12
CA THR A 85 6.00 -0.04 -8.97
C THR A 85 6.50 -0.23 -10.40
N LYS A 86 7.70 0.28 -10.71
CA LYS A 86 8.47 0.10 -11.94
C LYS A 86 9.95 -0.04 -11.58
N ALA A 87 10.76 -0.58 -12.48
CA ALA A 87 12.21 -0.69 -12.29
C ALA A 87 12.87 0.68 -12.07
N GLU A 88 12.51 1.71 -12.85
CA GLU A 88 13.01 3.09 -12.68
C GLU A 88 12.89 3.60 -11.24
N HIS A 89 11.79 3.30 -10.54
CA HIS A 89 11.62 3.73 -9.15
C HIS A 89 12.67 3.11 -8.23
N THR A 90 13.00 1.84 -8.47
CA THR A 90 14.03 1.10 -7.73
C THR A 90 15.43 1.58 -8.12
N ILE A 91 15.67 1.87 -9.40
CA ILE A 91 16.95 2.40 -9.90
C ILE A 91 17.23 3.75 -9.25
N ASN A 92 16.26 4.68 -9.28
CA ASN A 92 16.39 6.01 -8.67
C ASN A 92 16.69 5.93 -7.16
N ASP A 93 16.18 4.89 -6.49
CA ASP A 93 16.35 4.71 -5.06
C ASP A 93 17.61 3.91 -4.69
N LEU A 94 18.04 2.91 -5.47
CA LEU A 94 19.02 1.91 -5.00
C LEU A 94 20.18 1.66 -5.97
N TYR A 95 20.27 2.39 -7.09
CA TYR A 95 21.37 2.20 -8.04
C TYR A 95 22.73 2.48 -7.37
N GLY A 96 23.63 1.50 -7.47
CA GLY A 96 24.93 1.52 -6.80
C GLY A 96 24.91 1.13 -5.32
N GLU A 97 23.74 0.89 -4.72
CA GLU A 97 23.58 0.44 -3.32
C GLU A 97 23.22 -1.05 -3.20
N VAL A 98 22.83 -1.70 -4.30
CA VAL A 98 22.48 -3.13 -4.37
C VAL A 98 23.19 -3.83 -5.52
N ASP A 99 23.44 -5.14 -5.38
CA ASP A 99 24.17 -5.93 -6.36
C ASP A 99 23.42 -6.11 -7.69
N LEU A 100 22.08 -6.19 -7.64
CA LEU A 100 21.25 -6.50 -8.79
C LEU A 100 19.89 -5.81 -8.70
N ILE A 101 19.45 -5.23 -9.82
CA ILE A 101 18.08 -4.79 -10.05
C ILE A 101 17.56 -5.55 -11.27
N VAL A 102 16.41 -6.21 -11.12
CA VAL A 102 15.74 -6.90 -12.23
C VAL A 102 14.59 -6.05 -12.72
N ASP A 103 14.60 -5.71 -14.00
CA ASP A 103 13.47 -5.06 -14.65
C ASP A 103 12.46 -6.10 -15.14
N GLY A 104 11.32 -6.16 -14.44
CA GLY A 104 10.15 -6.97 -14.80
C GLY A 104 8.97 -6.15 -15.31
N GLY A 105 9.18 -4.87 -15.65
CA GLY A 105 8.13 -3.93 -16.01
C GLY A 105 7.32 -3.43 -14.80
N GLU A 106 6.09 -2.97 -15.07
CA GLU A 106 5.21 -2.44 -14.03
C GLU A 106 4.54 -3.54 -13.20
N THR A 107 4.43 -3.32 -11.89
CA THR A 107 3.68 -4.22 -11.00
C THR A 107 2.18 -4.21 -11.32
N LEU A 108 1.52 -5.37 -11.21
CA LEU A 108 0.10 -5.53 -11.56
C LEU A 108 -0.85 -4.72 -10.66
N TYR A 109 -0.63 -4.77 -9.34
CA TYR A 109 -1.56 -4.19 -8.36
C TYR A 109 -1.17 -2.77 -7.90
N GLY A 110 0.11 -2.38 -8.02
CA GLY A 110 0.66 -1.10 -7.58
C GLY A 110 0.59 -0.77 -6.08
N VAL A 111 0.05 -1.66 -5.25
CA VAL A 111 0.07 -1.57 -3.78
C VAL A 111 0.51 -2.90 -3.16
N GLU A 112 0.98 -2.85 -1.91
CA GLU A 112 1.48 -4.04 -1.21
C GLU A 112 0.36 -5.02 -0.84
N SER A 113 0.74 -6.27 -0.60
CA SER A 113 -0.16 -7.35 -0.20
C SER A 113 -1.01 -7.02 1.04
N THR A 114 -2.21 -7.60 1.05
CA THR A 114 -3.06 -7.67 2.24
C THR A 114 -2.40 -8.58 3.28
N VAL A 115 -2.30 -8.13 4.52
CA VAL A 115 -1.63 -8.85 5.62
C VAL A 115 -2.64 -9.17 6.71
N ILE A 116 -2.85 -10.47 6.97
CA ILE A 116 -3.74 -10.97 8.03
C ILE A 116 -2.93 -11.73 9.08
N ASP A 117 -3.16 -11.39 10.34
CA ASP A 117 -2.64 -12.11 11.50
C ASP A 117 -3.53 -13.30 11.84
N PHE A 118 -2.96 -14.50 11.71
CA PHE A 118 -3.62 -15.76 12.06
C PHE A 118 -3.10 -16.34 13.39
N THR A 119 -2.27 -15.59 14.12
CA THR A 119 -1.83 -15.96 15.48
C THR A 119 -2.86 -15.58 16.56
N CYS A 120 -3.91 -14.86 16.17
CA CYS A 120 -5.02 -14.47 17.05
C CYS A 120 -6.37 -14.94 16.49
N THR A 121 -7.38 -14.99 17.36
CA THR A 121 -8.76 -15.28 17.01
C THR A 121 -9.66 -14.15 17.53
N PRO A 122 -10.44 -13.47 16.67
CA PRO A 122 -10.52 -13.66 15.21
C PRO A 122 -9.23 -13.26 14.46
N PRO A 123 -9.01 -13.79 13.23
CA PRO A 123 -7.94 -13.31 12.36
C PRO A 123 -8.03 -11.81 12.15
N THR A 124 -6.89 -11.12 12.22
CA THR A 124 -6.87 -9.65 12.29
C THR A 124 -6.17 -9.03 11.09
N LEU A 125 -6.82 -8.04 10.45
CA LEU A 125 -6.21 -7.25 9.40
C LEU A 125 -5.09 -6.37 9.96
N LEU A 126 -3.86 -6.61 9.56
CA LEU A 126 -2.71 -5.76 9.92
C LEU A 126 -2.44 -4.70 8.87
N ARG A 127 -2.64 -5.02 7.59
CA ARG A 127 -2.43 -4.09 6.48
C ARG A 127 -3.43 -4.37 5.34
N PRO A 128 -4.20 -3.36 4.90
CA PRO A 128 -5.08 -3.48 3.76
C PRO A 128 -4.25 -3.47 2.46
N GLY A 129 -4.68 -4.28 1.48
CA GLY A 129 -4.02 -4.48 0.18
C GLY A 129 -5.05 -4.77 -0.92
N PRO A 130 -4.65 -5.42 -2.03
CA PRO A 130 -5.55 -5.70 -3.16
C PRO A 130 -6.73 -6.62 -2.82
N LEU A 131 -6.54 -7.55 -1.87
CA LEU A 131 -7.63 -8.38 -1.37
C LEU A 131 -8.30 -7.65 -0.22
N THR A 132 -9.54 -7.24 -0.41
CA THR A 132 -10.29 -6.49 0.59
C THR A 132 -10.79 -7.42 1.70
N PRO A 133 -11.14 -6.89 2.90
CA PRO A 133 -11.77 -7.69 3.93
C PRO A 133 -13.05 -8.39 3.45
N ASP A 134 -13.84 -7.71 2.61
CA ASP A 134 -15.09 -8.28 2.07
C ASP A 134 -14.81 -9.44 1.09
N ASP A 135 -13.78 -9.31 0.24
CA ASP A 135 -13.32 -10.40 -0.64
C ASP A 135 -12.91 -11.61 0.20
N LEU A 136 -12.13 -11.38 1.26
CA LEU A 136 -11.61 -12.45 2.11
C LEU A 136 -12.73 -13.14 2.90
N THR A 137 -13.66 -12.38 3.49
CA THR A 137 -14.84 -12.93 4.15
C THR A 137 -15.67 -13.77 3.19
N SER A 138 -15.91 -13.28 1.96
CA SER A 138 -16.67 -14.01 0.95
C SER A 138 -15.98 -15.29 0.47
N LEU A 139 -14.66 -15.26 0.26
CA LEU A 139 -13.90 -16.38 -0.29
C LEU A 139 -13.58 -17.47 0.74
N LEU A 140 -13.36 -17.05 1.99
CA LEU A 140 -12.88 -17.93 3.06
C LEU A 140 -13.98 -18.31 4.06
N GLY A 141 -15.08 -17.54 4.12
CA GLY A 141 -16.14 -17.76 5.11
C GLY A 141 -15.66 -17.49 6.55
N ILE A 142 -14.69 -16.60 6.72
CA ILE A 142 -14.14 -16.22 8.04
C ILE A 142 -14.35 -14.73 8.28
N ASP A 143 -14.74 -14.38 9.50
CA ASP A 143 -14.80 -12.98 9.91
C ASP A 143 -13.38 -12.46 10.18
N ILE A 144 -13.04 -11.35 9.52
CA ILE A 144 -11.77 -10.66 9.72
C ILE A 144 -11.99 -9.44 10.59
N TYR A 145 -11.30 -9.38 11.72
CA TYR A 145 -11.31 -8.20 12.56
C TYR A 145 -10.49 -7.08 11.90
N ILE A 146 -11.08 -5.89 11.81
CA ILE A 146 -10.45 -4.68 11.25
C ILE A 146 -10.19 -3.70 12.41
N PRO A 147 -8.93 -3.58 12.88
CA PRO A 147 -8.59 -2.64 13.93
C PRO A 147 -8.75 -1.17 13.50
N ASP A 148 -9.07 -0.30 14.45
CA ASP A 148 -9.22 1.15 14.23
C ASP A 148 -8.00 1.81 13.59
N TYR A 149 -6.78 1.35 13.92
CA TYR A 149 -5.55 1.92 13.35
C TYR A 149 -5.43 1.66 11.85
N VAL A 150 -6.09 0.63 11.32
CA VAL A 150 -6.12 0.36 9.88
C VAL A 150 -6.91 1.44 9.15
N ARG A 151 -8.05 1.84 9.73
CA ARG A 151 -8.90 2.91 9.19
C ARG A 151 -8.25 4.28 9.38
N ARG A 152 -7.75 4.60 10.58
CA ARG A 152 -7.28 5.95 10.91
C ARG A 152 -5.79 6.20 10.63
N ALA A 153 -5.06 5.21 10.12
CA ALA A 153 -3.60 5.23 9.99
C ALA A 153 -2.87 5.64 11.30
N ALA A 154 -3.42 5.24 12.45
CA ALA A 154 -2.90 5.63 13.76
C ALA A 154 -1.50 5.04 14.02
N LYS A 155 -0.63 5.78 14.72
CA LYS A 155 0.70 5.30 15.13
C LYS A 155 0.54 4.11 16.06
N VAL A 156 1.10 2.96 15.68
CA VAL A 156 1.13 1.76 16.53
C VAL A 156 2.48 1.71 17.27
N SER A 157 2.44 1.56 18.60
CA SER A 157 3.63 1.56 19.46
C SER A 157 4.58 0.39 19.19
N ARG A 158 4.05 -0.76 18.74
CA ARG A 158 4.83 -1.95 18.36
C ARG A 158 4.31 -2.52 17.04
N PRO A 159 4.98 -2.27 15.90
CA PRO A 159 4.51 -2.72 14.59
C PRO A 159 4.62 -4.25 14.50
N ARG A 160 3.53 -4.93 14.15
CA ARG A 160 3.50 -6.38 13.84
C ARG A 160 3.67 -6.67 12.35
N SER A 161 3.73 -5.62 11.52
CA SER A 161 3.87 -5.68 10.07
C SER A 161 4.60 -4.43 9.55
N PRO A 162 5.34 -4.51 8.43
CA PRO A 162 5.98 -3.35 7.81
C PRO A 162 5.00 -2.21 7.48
N GLY A 163 5.45 -0.97 7.65
CA GLY A 163 4.69 0.23 7.29
C GLY A 163 3.73 0.78 8.36
N MET A 164 3.93 0.45 9.65
CA MET A 164 3.03 0.83 10.76
C MET A 164 3.57 1.89 11.74
N LYS A 165 4.87 2.28 11.68
CA LYS A 165 5.53 3.05 12.76
C LYS A 165 5.91 4.50 12.38
N TYR A 166 6.24 4.79 11.13
CA TYR A 166 6.74 6.11 10.70
C TYR A 166 5.93 6.72 9.55
N ARG A 167 6.25 7.95 9.14
CA ARG A 167 5.77 8.50 7.86
C ARG A 167 6.27 7.56 6.76
N HIS A 168 5.33 6.93 6.06
CA HIS A 168 5.61 5.87 5.11
C HIS A 168 4.90 6.22 3.81
N TYR A 169 5.56 5.92 2.69
CA TYR A 169 5.06 6.23 1.35
C TYR A 169 4.97 7.72 1.03
N ALA A 170 5.71 8.55 1.77
CA ALA A 170 5.63 9.98 1.60
C ALA A 170 6.46 10.42 0.41
N PRO A 171 5.89 11.22 -0.52
CA PRO A 171 6.69 12.00 -1.43
C PRO A 171 7.64 12.93 -0.66
N GLU A 172 8.72 13.35 -1.32
CA GLU A 172 9.60 14.40 -0.79
C GLU A 172 8.84 15.71 -0.63
N THR A 173 8.02 16.05 -1.63
CA THR A 173 7.14 17.21 -1.59
C THR A 173 6.06 17.05 -0.53
N LYS A 174 5.77 18.12 0.22
CA LYS A 174 4.72 18.11 1.25
C LYS A 174 3.37 17.81 0.61
N MET A 175 2.59 16.97 1.28
CA MET A 175 1.30 16.50 0.76
C MET A 175 0.20 16.75 1.79
N ILE A 176 -0.86 17.42 1.36
CA ILE A 176 -2.12 17.58 2.09
C ILE A 176 -3.13 16.61 1.51
N LEU A 177 -3.76 15.82 2.36
CA LEU A 177 -4.91 14.98 1.99
C LEU A 177 -6.20 15.67 2.41
N VAL A 178 -7.14 15.81 1.47
CA VAL A 178 -8.47 16.36 1.74
C VAL A 178 -9.48 15.22 1.84
N GLU A 179 -10.01 15.02 3.03
CA GLU A 179 -11.10 14.07 3.30
C GLU A 179 -12.43 14.81 3.40
N THR A 180 -13.47 14.20 2.84
CA THR A 180 -14.86 14.67 2.95
C THR A 180 -15.70 13.61 3.63
N SER A 181 -16.71 14.05 4.38
CA SER A 181 -17.68 13.19 5.05
C SER A 181 -18.55 12.38 4.08
N ASP A 182 -18.75 12.88 2.87
CA ASP A 182 -19.51 12.20 1.82
C ASP A 182 -18.82 12.34 0.45
N TYR A 183 -18.76 11.22 -0.27
CA TYR A 183 -18.13 11.06 -1.59
C TYR A 183 -19.16 10.69 -2.67
N THR A 184 -20.45 10.58 -2.33
CA THR A 184 -21.53 10.30 -3.28
C THR A 184 -21.77 11.49 -4.22
N ASP A 185 -21.56 12.72 -3.72
CA ASP A 185 -21.51 13.93 -4.54
C ASP A 185 -20.08 14.49 -4.62
N LEU A 186 -19.51 14.47 -5.83
CA LEU A 186 -18.18 15.01 -6.10
C LEU A 186 -18.14 16.55 -6.03
N ASN A 187 -19.27 17.26 -6.03
CA ASN A 187 -19.29 18.71 -5.85
C ASN A 187 -18.70 19.13 -4.51
N MET A 188 -19.08 18.44 -3.43
CA MET A 188 -18.56 18.76 -2.10
C MET A 188 -17.06 18.48 -2.01
N LEU A 189 -16.60 17.36 -2.58
CA LEU A 189 -15.16 17.07 -2.67
C LEU A 189 -14.41 18.19 -3.41
N VAL A 190 -14.91 18.59 -4.58
CA VAL A 190 -14.30 19.64 -5.41
C VAL A 190 -14.28 20.98 -4.69
N GLU A 191 -15.36 21.35 -4.01
CA GLU A 191 -15.43 22.57 -3.22
C GLU A 191 -14.43 22.54 -2.06
N ASN A 192 -14.34 21.43 -1.33
CA ASN A 192 -13.43 21.28 -0.20
C ASN A 192 -11.96 21.31 -0.63
N VAL A 193 -11.61 20.62 -1.72
CA VAL A 193 -10.26 20.70 -2.31
C VAL A 193 -9.95 22.13 -2.78
N SER A 194 -10.89 22.77 -3.48
CA SER A 194 -10.72 24.16 -3.95
C SER A 194 -10.53 25.14 -2.79
N LYS A 195 -11.27 24.97 -1.68
CA LYS A 195 -11.08 25.75 -0.44
C LYS A 195 -9.66 25.59 0.10
N VAL A 196 -9.09 24.39 0.07
CA VAL A 196 -7.72 24.15 0.52
C VAL A 196 -6.72 24.78 -0.45
N VAL A 197 -6.88 24.61 -1.76
CA VAL A 197 -6.02 25.24 -2.78
C VAL A 197 -5.97 26.77 -2.61
N ASN A 198 -7.13 27.40 -2.43
CA ASN A 198 -7.24 28.85 -2.27
C ASN A 198 -6.54 29.40 -1.01
N LYS A 199 -6.30 28.57 0.02
CA LYS A 199 -5.51 28.99 1.20
C LYS A 199 -4.02 29.12 0.91
N TYR A 200 -3.54 28.40 -0.11
CA TYR A 200 -2.11 28.25 -0.42
C TYR A 200 -1.71 28.90 -1.75
N ILE A 201 -2.68 29.22 -2.62
CA ILE A 201 -2.43 29.88 -3.90
C ILE A 201 -1.71 31.23 -3.70
N GLY A 202 -0.75 31.52 -4.57
CA GLY A 202 0.11 32.70 -4.48
C GLY A 202 1.27 32.60 -3.48
N ARG A 203 1.31 31.56 -2.63
CA ARG A 203 2.43 31.28 -1.70
C ARG A 203 3.26 30.06 -2.10
N TYR A 204 2.63 29.10 -2.79
CA TYR A 204 3.23 27.84 -3.18
C TYR A 204 2.85 27.52 -4.64
N LYS A 205 3.76 26.86 -5.38
CA LYS A 205 3.42 26.14 -6.60
C LYS A 205 2.70 24.85 -6.22
N ILE A 206 1.44 24.71 -6.65
CA ILE A 206 0.56 23.65 -6.19
C ILE A 206 0.45 22.57 -7.27
N GLY A 207 0.68 21.31 -6.87
CA GLY A 207 0.31 20.12 -7.62
C GLY A 207 -0.98 19.51 -7.06
N LEU A 208 -1.87 19.05 -7.94
CA LEU A 208 -3.09 18.33 -7.57
C LEU A 208 -3.02 16.85 -7.96
N LEU A 209 -3.39 15.99 -7.03
CA LEU A 209 -3.61 14.57 -7.27
C LEU A 209 -5.10 14.25 -7.12
N VAL A 210 -5.76 14.01 -8.24
CA VAL A 210 -7.23 13.98 -8.36
C VAL A 210 -7.67 12.76 -9.18
N THR A 211 -8.96 12.68 -9.54
CA THR A 211 -9.47 11.63 -10.42
C THR A 211 -9.93 12.18 -11.76
N ASP A 212 -10.17 11.29 -12.72
CA ASP A 212 -10.60 11.67 -14.07
C ASP A 212 -11.89 12.49 -14.04
N GLU A 213 -12.79 12.19 -13.11
CA GLU A 213 -14.09 12.83 -12.96
C GLU A 213 -14.01 14.28 -12.46
N THR A 214 -12.96 14.65 -11.72
CA THR A 214 -12.84 15.95 -11.06
C THR A 214 -11.73 16.83 -11.67
N MET A 215 -10.77 16.24 -12.37
CA MET A 215 -9.61 16.92 -12.96
C MET A 215 -9.96 18.20 -13.72
N GLU A 216 -10.95 18.13 -14.61
CA GLU A 216 -11.39 19.27 -15.43
C GLU A 216 -11.91 20.44 -14.59
N ARG A 217 -12.48 20.16 -13.42
CA ARG A 217 -13.10 21.16 -12.53
C ARG A 217 -12.06 21.96 -11.75
N TYR A 218 -10.81 21.53 -11.74
CA TYR A 218 -9.70 22.24 -11.10
C TYR A 218 -8.81 23.01 -12.08
N LYS A 219 -9.16 23.03 -13.38
CA LYS A 219 -8.38 23.77 -14.38
C LYS A 219 -8.20 25.24 -13.97
N GLY A 220 -6.94 25.68 -13.95
CA GLY A 220 -6.57 27.03 -13.56
C GLY A 220 -6.39 27.25 -12.05
N LEU A 221 -6.67 26.26 -11.20
CA LEU A 221 -6.48 26.37 -9.75
C LEU A 221 -5.08 25.94 -9.28
N ALA A 222 -4.38 25.13 -10.08
CA ALA A 222 -3.08 24.56 -9.72
C ALA A 222 -2.10 24.56 -10.91
N THR A 223 -0.81 24.47 -10.60
CA THR A 223 0.28 24.48 -11.59
C THR A 223 0.30 23.18 -12.38
N TYR A 224 0.12 22.06 -11.69
CA TYR A 224 0.03 20.73 -12.29
C TYR A 224 -1.16 19.98 -11.70
N ILE A 225 -1.81 19.18 -12.53
CA ILE A 225 -2.93 18.33 -12.13
C ILE A 225 -2.67 16.95 -12.72
N LEU A 226 -2.53 15.93 -11.87
CA LEU A 226 -2.39 14.54 -12.29
C LEU A 226 -3.59 13.72 -11.80
N SER A 227 -3.98 12.74 -12.61
CA SER A 227 -5.06 11.82 -12.29
C SER A 227 -4.50 10.49 -11.78
N TYR A 228 -5.07 9.98 -10.70
CA TYR A 228 -4.92 8.58 -10.31
C TYR A 228 -5.65 7.62 -11.26
N GLY A 229 -6.65 8.10 -12.00
CA GLY A 229 -7.58 7.35 -12.84
C GLY A 229 -9.04 7.58 -12.42
N SER A 230 -9.95 6.76 -12.93
CA SER A 230 -11.38 6.87 -12.67
C SER A 230 -11.80 6.27 -11.32
N ARG A 231 -12.67 6.97 -10.59
CA ARG A 231 -13.33 6.50 -9.35
C ARG A 231 -14.16 5.24 -9.55
N SER A 232 -14.63 4.99 -10.78
CA SER A 232 -15.31 3.73 -11.13
C SER A 232 -14.36 2.52 -11.20
N ASN A 233 -13.05 2.75 -11.22
CA ASN A 233 -12.01 1.72 -11.29
C ASN A 233 -10.95 1.93 -10.19
N LEU A 234 -11.32 1.60 -8.94
CA LEU A 234 -10.40 1.72 -7.80
C LEU A 234 -9.14 0.86 -7.96
N TYR A 235 -9.18 -0.25 -8.71
CA TYR A 235 -7.99 -1.05 -9.02
C TYR A 235 -6.98 -0.25 -9.86
N GLY A 236 -7.47 0.51 -10.85
CA GLY A 236 -6.65 1.44 -11.63
C GLY A 236 -6.01 2.52 -10.76
N ILE A 237 -6.79 3.11 -9.84
CA ILE A 237 -6.29 4.10 -8.87
C ILE A 237 -5.20 3.50 -7.97
N ALA A 238 -5.46 2.32 -7.38
CA ALA A 238 -4.48 1.63 -6.54
C ALA A 238 -3.19 1.31 -7.32
N LYS A 239 -3.33 0.82 -8.56
CA LYS A 239 -2.19 0.56 -9.46
C LYS A 239 -1.34 1.81 -9.70
N ASN A 240 -1.98 2.96 -9.87
CA ASN A 240 -1.32 4.22 -10.17
C ASN A 240 -0.83 4.98 -8.93
N LEU A 241 -1.26 4.60 -7.73
CA LEU A 241 -1.08 5.39 -6.51
C LEU A 241 0.39 5.79 -6.26
N PHE A 242 1.28 4.81 -6.06
CA PHE A 242 2.69 5.14 -5.79
C PHE A 242 3.42 5.69 -7.00
N ARG A 243 2.97 5.36 -8.22
CA ARG A 243 3.50 5.96 -9.44
C ARG A 243 3.23 7.47 -9.44
N ARG A 244 1.98 7.89 -9.21
CA ARG A 244 1.63 9.31 -9.13
C ARG A 244 2.30 10.01 -7.97
N LEU A 245 2.45 9.35 -6.82
CA LEU A 245 3.20 9.91 -5.68
C LEU A 245 4.70 10.07 -5.96
N ARG A 246 5.28 9.34 -6.91
CA ARG A 246 6.67 9.55 -7.36
C ARG A 246 6.76 10.59 -8.46
N GLU A 247 5.85 10.56 -9.43
CA GLU A 247 5.79 11.53 -10.53
C GLU A 247 5.65 12.97 -10.01
N VAL A 248 4.95 13.20 -8.90
CA VAL A 248 4.85 14.54 -8.29
C VAL A 248 6.17 15.07 -7.70
N ASP A 249 7.09 14.20 -7.30
CA ASP A 249 8.43 14.63 -6.84
C ASP A 249 9.32 15.03 -8.03
N GLU A 250 8.94 14.65 -9.26
CA GLU A 250 9.61 15.07 -10.49
C GLU A 250 9.04 16.40 -11.03
N LEU A 251 7.93 16.88 -10.47
CA LEU A 251 7.33 18.16 -10.81
C LEU A 251 7.92 19.30 -9.96
N ASP A 252 8.04 20.48 -10.56
CA ASP A 252 8.45 21.72 -9.87
C ASP A 252 7.27 22.30 -9.07
N VAL A 253 6.90 21.62 -7.97
CA VAL A 253 5.83 22.00 -7.04
C VAL A 253 6.33 22.05 -5.60
N ASP A 254 5.83 23.01 -4.82
CA ASP A 254 6.18 23.16 -3.41
C ASP A 254 5.22 22.39 -2.48
N LEU A 255 4.00 22.12 -2.96
CA LEU A 255 2.90 21.53 -2.20
C LEU A 255 2.00 20.68 -3.09
N ILE A 256 1.71 19.46 -2.65
CA ILE A 256 0.72 18.56 -3.27
C ILE A 256 -0.56 18.60 -2.45
N ILE A 257 -1.71 18.71 -3.10
CA ILE A 257 -3.02 18.50 -2.48
C ILE A 257 -3.69 17.32 -3.20
N SER A 258 -4.05 16.28 -2.44
CA SER A 258 -4.67 15.07 -2.95
C SER A 258 -6.12 14.98 -2.50
N GLU A 259 -6.97 14.50 -3.41
CA GLU A 259 -8.31 14.03 -3.07
C GLU A 259 -8.26 12.78 -2.19
N GLY A 260 -9.28 12.66 -1.33
CA GLY A 260 -9.63 11.43 -0.63
C GLY A 260 -10.60 10.54 -1.41
N PHE A 261 -10.88 9.39 -0.82
CA PHE A 261 -11.75 8.33 -1.34
C PHE A 261 -12.60 7.74 -0.21
N PRO A 262 -13.73 7.08 -0.54
CA PRO A 262 -14.48 6.26 0.40
C PRO A 262 -13.59 5.22 1.12
N ASP A 263 -13.83 5.00 2.42
CA ASP A 263 -13.11 4.04 3.27
C ASP A 263 -13.70 2.61 3.21
N GLU A 264 -14.05 2.15 2.01
CA GLU A 264 -14.68 0.85 1.76
C GLU A 264 -13.96 0.07 0.66
N GLY A 265 -14.06 -1.26 0.68
CA GLY A 265 -13.38 -2.14 -0.28
C GLY A 265 -11.90 -1.77 -0.47
N LEU A 266 -11.51 -1.52 -1.72
CA LEU A 266 -10.15 -1.13 -2.08
C LEU A 266 -9.82 0.34 -1.71
N GLY A 267 -10.84 1.17 -1.51
CA GLY A 267 -10.70 2.54 -1.01
C GLY A 267 -10.02 2.59 0.36
N LEU A 268 -10.30 1.62 1.24
CA LEU A 268 -9.58 1.45 2.51
C LEU A 268 -8.07 1.28 2.31
N THR A 269 -7.66 0.53 1.28
CA THR A 269 -6.24 0.34 0.94
C THR A 269 -5.62 1.64 0.45
N ILE A 270 -6.28 2.33 -0.48
CA ILE A 270 -5.82 3.61 -1.04
C ILE A 270 -5.69 4.65 0.07
N MET A 271 -6.74 4.84 0.87
CA MET A 271 -6.76 5.81 1.97
C MET A 271 -5.73 5.49 3.06
N ASN A 272 -5.48 4.22 3.36
CA ASN A 272 -4.41 3.85 4.30
C ASN A 272 -3.03 4.33 3.84
N ARG A 273 -2.75 4.30 2.53
CA ARG A 273 -1.49 4.78 1.95
C ARG A 273 -1.45 6.31 1.88
N LEU A 274 -2.51 6.94 1.39
CA LEU A 274 -2.61 8.40 1.30
C LEU A 274 -2.45 9.07 2.68
N ARG A 275 -3.13 8.55 3.72
CA ARG A 275 -3.02 9.07 5.09
C ARG A 275 -1.61 8.94 5.67
N LYS A 276 -0.86 7.90 5.28
CA LYS A 276 0.54 7.69 5.71
C LYS A 276 1.53 8.57 4.94
N ALA A 277 1.22 8.87 3.68
CA ALA A 277 2.03 9.74 2.82
C ALA A 277 1.87 11.22 3.20
N ALA A 278 0.64 11.63 3.51
CA ALA A 278 0.27 13.00 3.82
C ALA A 278 1.03 13.55 5.05
N SER A 279 1.54 14.78 4.93
CA SER A 279 2.05 15.56 6.07
C SER A 279 0.94 16.20 6.88
N GLU A 280 -0.21 16.44 6.27
CA GLU A 280 -1.39 17.06 6.89
C GLU A 280 -2.66 16.46 6.29
N ILE A 281 -3.68 16.25 7.12
CA ILE A 281 -5.00 15.75 6.71
C ILE A 281 -6.04 16.79 7.11
N ILE A 282 -6.77 17.32 6.15
CA ILE A 282 -7.87 18.26 6.36
C ILE A 282 -9.18 17.52 6.14
N LYS A 283 -10.06 17.54 7.14
CA LYS A 283 -11.36 16.85 7.09
C LYS A 283 -12.49 17.87 7.07
N TYR A 284 -13.48 17.62 6.21
CA TYR A 284 -14.71 18.40 6.06
C TYR A 284 -15.95 17.54 6.30
#